data_AF-A0A9D6TNK3-F1
#
_entry.id   AF-A0A9D6TNK3-F1
#
_cell.length_a   1.000
_cell.length_b   1.000
_cell.length_c   1.000
_cell.angle_alpha   90.00
_cell.angle_beta   90.00
_cell.angle_gamma   90.00
#
_symmetry.space_group_name_H-M   'P 1'
#
loop_
_entity.id
_entity.type
_entity.pdbx_description
1 polymer ?
#
loop_
_entity_poly.entity_id
_entity_poly.type
_entity_poly.pdbx_seq_one_letter_code
_entity_poly.pdbx_strand_id
1 'polypeptide(L)' 'MNPAIDPKLRNDPLFRELMAEGLAMQDRFAAEPVYARTGKGYLKSVGVEELKKIKAARKQKRS' A
#
# COMPACT_ATOMS: atom_id res chain seq x y z
N MET A 1 13.10 -11.53 16.93
CA MET A 1 14.20 -12.18 16.17
C MET A 1 14.69 -11.15 15.16
N ASN A 2 15.93 -10.66 15.28
CA ASN A 2 16.52 -9.84 14.23
C ASN A 2 17.02 -10.78 13.13
N PRO A 3 16.50 -10.71 11.89
CA PRO A 3 17.06 -11.49 10.81
C PRO A 3 18.50 -11.02 10.58
N ALA A 4 19.47 -11.90 10.84
CA ALA A 4 20.87 -11.63 10.54
C ALA A 4 21.03 -11.65 9.01
N ILE A 5 21.37 -10.51 8.42
CA ILE A 5 21.70 -10.42 7.00
C ILE A 5 23.02 -11.15 6.77
N ASP A 6 23.07 -12.04 5.77
CA ASP A 6 24.31 -12.71 5.37
C ASP A 6 25.41 -11.67 5.09
N PRO A 7 26.60 -11.75 5.72
CA PRO A 7 27.70 -10.83 5.51
C PRO A 7 28.08 -10.64 4.03
N LYS A 8 27.90 -11.65 3.18
CA LYS A 8 28.20 -11.60 1.74
C LYS A 8 27.25 -10.68 0.98
N LEU A 9 25.99 -10.59 1.40
CA LEU A 9 24.97 -9.76 0.75
C LEU A 9 25.12 -8.28 1.07
N ARG A 10 25.77 -7.92 2.18
CA ARG A 10 25.87 -6.53 2.65
C ARG A 10 26.59 -5.59 1.67
N ASN A 11 27.52 -6.13 0.88
CA ASN A 11 28.29 -5.39 -0.12
C ASN A 11 27.88 -5.71 -1.56
N ASP A 12 26.90 -6.60 -1.74
CA ASP A 12 26.41 -6.93 -3.06
C ASP A 12 25.62 -5.73 -3.64
N PRO A 13 25.95 -5.28 -4.87
CA PRO A 13 25.33 -4.11 -5.47
C PRO A 13 23.84 -4.32 -5.77
N LEU A 14 23.44 -5.53 -6.20
CA LEU A 14 22.05 -5.87 -6.48
C LEU A 14 21.23 -5.91 -5.18
N PHE A 15 21.80 -6.47 -4.12
CA PHE A 15 21.15 -6.48 -2.80
C PHE A 15 20.86 -5.07 -2.29
N ARG A 16 21.80 -4.13 -2.45
CA ARG A 16 21.62 -2.74 -2.03
C ARG A 16 20.53 -2.02 -2.81
N GLU A 17 20.46 -2.26 -4.12
CA GLU A 17 19.43 -1.70 -4.99
C GLU A 17 18.04 -2.18 -4.58
N LEU A 18 17.88 -3.50 -4.42
CA LEU A 18 16.61 -4.11 -3.99
C LEU A 18 16.20 -3.64 -2.59
N MET A 19 17.16 -3.48 -1.67
CA MET A 19 16.89 -2.94 -0.34
C MET A 19 16.42 -1.49 -0.40
N ALA A 20 17.05 -0.65 -1.23
CA ALA A 20 16.64 0.74 -1.41
C ALA A 20 15.23 0.84 -2.00
N GLU A 21 14.92 0.01 -3.00
CA GLU A 21 13.58 -0.07 -3.60
C GLU A 21 12.53 -0.56 -2.59
N GLY A 22 12.84 -1.62 -1.84
CA GLY A 22 11.95 -2.17 -0.82
C GLY A 22 11.64 -1.16 0.30
N LEU A 23 12.64 -0.41 0.75
CA LEU A 23 12.46 0.68 1.72
C LEU A 23 11.59 1.81 1.16
N ALA A 24 11.78 2.17 -0.11
CA ALA A 24 11.02 3.23 -0.76
C ALA A 24 9.52 2.91 -0.95
N MET A 25 9.15 1.62 -0.99
CA MET A 25 7.75 1.18 -1.11
C MET A 25 7.11 0.79 0.23
N GLN A 26 7.81 0.95 1.37
CA GLN A 26 7.29 0.54 2.68
C GLN A 26 5.96 1.22 3.04
N ASP A 27 5.77 2.46 2.60
CA ASP A 27 4.54 3.24 2.78
C ASP A 27 3.31 2.58 2.13
N ARG A 28 3.49 1.82 1.04
CA ARG A 28 2.41 1.08 0.36
C ARG A 28 1.94 -0.15 1.11
N PHE A 29 2.81 -0.71 1.95
CA PHE A 29 2.57 -1.92 2.72
C PHE A 29 2.41 -1.66 4.22
N ALA A 30 2.63 -0.42 4.66
CA ALA A 30 2.21 0.03 5.96
C ALA A 30 0.69 -0.14 6.02
N ALA A 31 0.24 -1.14 6.78
CA ALA A 31 -1.18 -1.26 7.08
C ALA A 31 -1.60 0.06 7.74
N GLU A 32 -2.48 0.83 7.08
CA GLU A 32 -3.19 1.89 7.79
C GLU A 32 -3.73 1.25 9.07
N PRO A 33 -3.50 1.83 10.26
CA PRO A 33 -4.07 1.28 11.47
C PRO A 33 -5.57 1.22 11.25
N VAL A 34 -6.09 0.00 11.07
CA VAL A 34 -7.51 -0.24 11.07
C VAL A 34 -7.91 0.01 12.51
N TYR A 35 -8.27 1.26 12.81
CA TYR A 35 -9.03 1.57 14.00
C TYR A 35 -10.29 0.72 13.89
N ALA A 36 -10.28 -0.41 14.60
CA ALA A 36 -11.47 -1.20 14.83
C ALA A 36 -12.50 -0.21 15.33
N ARG A 37 -13.50 0.08 14.49
CA ARG A 37 -14.55 1.03 14.76
C ARG A 37 -15.25 0.61 16.04
N THR A 38 -14.86 1.21 17.17
CA THR A 38 -15.80 1.48 18.26
C THR A 38 -17.00 2.14 17.60
N GLY A 39 -18.18 1.51 17.71
CA GLY A 39 -19.35 1.83 16.90
C GLY A 39 -19.60 3.34 16.74
N LYS A 40 -19.94 3.75 15.50
CA LYS A 40 -20.26 5.11 15.03
C LYS A 40 -19.13 5.97 14.41
N GLY A 41 -18.22 5.38 13.62
CA GLY A 41 -17.36 6.16 12.70
C GLY A 41 -17.49 5.64 11.28
N TYR A 42 -17.71 6.50 10.27
CA TYR A 42 -17.71 6.08 8.87
C TYR A 42 -16.28 5.99 8.31
N LEU A 43 -15.91 4.85 7.71
CA LEU A 43 -14.59 4.65 7.09
C LEU A 43 -14.59 5.43 5.77
N LYS A 44 -13.83 6.52 5.72
CA LYS A 44 -13.62 7.27 4.48
C LYS A 44 -12.74 6.42 3.57
N SER A 45 -13.38 5.68 2.68
CA SER A 45 -12.70 4.87 1.67
C SER A 45 -12.48 5.72 0.42
N VAL A 46 -11.31 6.36 0.33
CA VAL A 46 -10.90 7.17 -0.82
C VAL A 46 -11.05 6.39 -2.13
N GLY A 47 -10.68 5.11 -2.14
CA GLY A 47 -10.83 4.25 -3.32
C GLY A 47 -12.28 3.92 -3.72
N VAL A 48 -13.26 3.96 -2.80
CA VAL A 48 -14.67 3.65 -3.15
C VAL A 48 -15.33 4.83 -3.86
N GLU A 49 -14.99 6.07 -3.51
CA GLU A 49 -15.48 7.24 -4.22
C GLU A 49 -14.98 7.27 -5.67
N GLU A 50 -13.70 6.94 -5.89
CA GLU A 50 -13.12 6.82 -7.23
C GLU A 50 -13.83 5.73 -8.05
N LEU A 51 -14.07 4.55 -7.47
CA LEU A 51 -14.80 3.47 -8.12
C LEU A 51 -16.25 3.86 -8.47
N LYS A 52 -16.93 4.64 -7.61
CA LYS A 52 -18.27 5.16 -7.90
C LYS A 52 -18.26 6.13 -9.08
N LYS A 53 -17.30 7.05 -9.15
CA LYS A 53 -17.15 7.99 -10.28
C LYS A 53 -16.90 7.24 -11.59
N ILE A 54 -15.99 6.26 -11.59
CA ILE A 54 -15.70 5.44 -12.77
C ILE A 54 -16.94 4.65 -13.23
N LYS A 55 -17.70 4.06 -12.29
CA LYS A 55 -18.95 3.35 -12.63
C LYS A 55 -20.02 4.30 -13.17
N ALA A 56 -20.18 5.48 -12.59
CA ALA A 56 -21.15 6.47 -13.05
C ALA A 56 -20.84 6.96 -14.48
N ALA A 57 -19.57 7.29 -14.76
CA ALA A 57 -19.12 7.68 -16.08
C ALA A 57 -19.33 6.58 -17.14
N ARG A 58 -19.12 5.31 -16.76
CA ARG A 58 -19.42 4.16 -17.63
C ARG A 58 -20.91 3.97 -17.91
N LYS A 59 -21.79 4.30 -16.95
CA LYS A 59 -23.24 4.19 -17.12
C LYS A 59 -23.79 5.28 -18.04
N GLN A 60 -23.29 6.51 -17.93
CA GLN A 60 -23.67 7.61 -18.84
C GLN A 60 -23.23 7.37 -20.28
N LYS A 61 -22.05 6.80 -20.52
CA LYS A 61 -21.57 6.47 -21.88
C LYS A 61 -22.34 5.34 -22.59
N ARG A 62 -23.18 4.59 -21.86
CA ARG A 62 -23.97 3.46 -22.40
C ARG A 62 -25.45 3.80 -22.59
N SER A 63 -25.87 5.01 -22.26
CA SER A 63 -27.18 5.58 -22.57
C SER A 63 -27.07 6.50 -23.77
#